data_AF-A0A934XR25-F1
#
_entry.id   AF-A0A934XR25-F1
#
_cell.length_a   1.000
_cell.length_b   1.000
_cell.length_c   1.000
_cell.angle_alpha   90.00
_cell.angle_beta   90.00
_cell.angle_gamma   90.00
#
_symmetry.space_group_name_H-M   'P 1'
#
loop_
_entity.id
_entity.type
_entity.pdbx_description
1 polymer ?
#
loop_
_entity_poly.entity_id
_entity_poly.type
_entity_poly.pdbx_seq_one_letter_code
_entity_poly.pdbx_strand_id
1 'polypeptide(L)'
;MLMLSLAVLAAEGLAVLAGHSREIFRKRSAQADLAAERPCAPNSFGGRPFSAPAGSALAAVSLLLILFEHLSVPLPLNNLAQVPAVYQDVAATPGDFTLLELPLGWRNGARVLGKQDPLIMQQQWYQTLHHKRLLGGNTSRNPTLKFQYFSQAPVLSTLLALTNAADQPPHERLRSLLADPTAWQQLLEHDRRAAPAVLRQFDIRLITIHEAAAPPNLVTYVESVLPVRLLTVREGIRLYAVTDIAAPSPTDVDLTAAAGTLYLGEGWNGWLQPPVLGGVWHGETPDAVWAERTQSRLLLPLAETGARLTLEAKAAGPGQTLRVRVNGWRSPVQALAPTWQMVTVEIPARAVSAGLNDVILEFGKLYPLPLESDETWAIGATGQRAPVPIFVESAGEESGDFAHIWVNGRDVVTTPAEPGYVVAVIEPLQGALEAVRRFDTLADPTASSALAAFIQGLPAGRIVAVAAADEASLALGADAVAALRDIGAAGDLMGHFRWGHAIIGVAGAAPGQALEALGALQPVGAAVGGAWRSPQVAAAVRRVGWLAP
;
A
#
# COMPACT_ATOMS: atom_id res chain seq x y z
N MET A 1 -20.85 -17.09 8.83
CA MET A 1 -20.87 -18.44 9.45
C MET A 1 -21.16 -18.45 10.95
N LEU A 2 -20.90 -17.38 11.72
CA LEU A 2 -21.24 -17.32 13.17
C LEU A 2 -22.74 -17.47 13.47
N MET A 3 -23.62 -16.86 12.66
CA MET A 3 -25.08 -16.90 12.85
C MET A 3 -25.70 -18.31 12.70
N LEU A 4 -25.17 -19.13 11.78
CA LEU A 4 -25.69 -20.49 11.54
C LEU A 4 -25.40 -21.42 12.73
N SER A 5 -24.24 -21.24 13.36
CA SER A 5 -23.82 -22.01 14.53
C SER A 5 -24.67 -21.67 15.75
N LEU A 6 -25.00 -20.38 15.93
CA LEU A 6 -25.89 -19.89 17.00
C LEU A 6 -27.34 -20.35 16.82
N ALA A 7 -27.85 -20.38 15.59
CA ALA A 7 -29.21 -20.86 15.30
C ALA A 7 -29.36 -22.37 15.54
N VAL A 8 -28.36 -23.18 15.16
CA VAL A 8 -28.36 -24.63 15.42
C VAL A 8 -28.21 -24.92 16.92
N LEU A 9 -27.33 -24.22 17.63
CA LEU A 9 -27.19 -24.34 19.09
C LEU A 9 -28.47 -23.93 19.85
N ALA A 10 -29.17 -22.90 19.39
CA ALA A 10 -30.44 -22.48 19.96
C ALA A 10 -31.56 -23.52 19.71
N ALA A 11 -31.61 -24.11 18.52
CA ALA A 11 -32.57 -25.16 18.18
C ALA A 11 -32.32 -26.46 18.96
N GLU A 12 -31.06 -26.87 19.12
CA GLU A 12 -30.69 -28.02 19.95
C GLU A 12 -30.97 -27.76 21.44
N GLY A 13 -30.69 -26.55 21.94
CA GLY A 13 -31.01 -26.15 23.32
C GLY A 13 -32.51 -26.22 23.61
N LEU A 14 -33.35 -25.79 22.67
CA LEU A 14 -34.82 -25.88 22.76
C LEU A 14 -35.32 -27.33 22.71
N ALA A 15 -34.70 -28.19 21.89
CA ALA A 15 -35.03 -29.62 21.83
C ALA A 15 -34.65 -30.35 23.13
N VAL A 16 -33.51 -30.02 23.74
CA VAL A 16 -33.06 -30.58 25.02
C VAL A 16 -33.95 -30.13 26.19
N LEU A 17 -34.40 -28.87 26.19
CA LEU A 17 -35.36 -28.34 27.18
C LEU A 17 -36.76 -28.97 27.03
N ALA A 18 -37.20 -29.23 25.80
CA ALA A 18 -38.43 -29.95 25.52
C ALA A 18 -38.35 -31.45 25.92
N GLY A 19 -37.16 -32.05 25.84
CA GLY A 19 -36.89 -33.41 26.34
C GLY A 19 -36.88 -33.50 27.87
N HIS A 20 -36.20 -32.57 28.55
CA HIS A 20 -36.08 -32.53 30.01
C HIS A 20 -37.42 -32.23 30.72
N SER A 21 -38.27 -31.39 30.13
CA SER A 21 -39.60 -31.11 30.67
C SER A 21 -40.52 -32.34 30.68
N ARG A 22 -40.38 -33.26 29.71
CA ARG A 22 -41.09 -34.56 29.70
C ARG A 22 -40.60 -35.51 30.78
N GLU A 23 -39.31 -35.51 31.10
CA GLU A 23 -38.75 -36.37 32.16
C GLU A 23 -39.13 -35.88 33.57
N ILE A 24 -39.18 -34.55 33.76
CA ILE A 24 -39.59 -33.91 35.02
C ILE A 24 -41.09 -34.14 35.31
N PHE A 25 -41.96 -34.12 34.30
CA PHE A 25 -43.39 -34.41 34.47
C PHE A 25 -43.67 -35.90 34.74
N ARG A 26 -42.87 -36.80 34.15
CA ARG A 26 -42.95 -38.24 34.41
C ARG A 26 -42.47 -38.62 35.82
N LYS A 27 -41.46 -37.93 36.37
CA LYS A 27 -40.99 -38.13 37.75
C LYS A 27 -41.93 -37.53 38.80
N ARG A 28 -42.62 -36.42 38.50
CA ARG A 28 -43.61 -35.81 39.41
C ARG A 28 -44.96 -36.54 39.47
N SER A 29 -45.40 -37.19 38.38
CA SER A 29 -46.60 -38.03 38.38
C SER A 29 -46.38 -39.39 39.08
N ALA A 30 -45.15 -39.92 39.08
CA ALA A 30 -44.81 -41.14 39.81
C ALA A 30 -44.63 -40.94 41.33
N GLN A 31 -44.54 -39.69 41.82
CA GLN A 31 -44.37 -39.34 43.24
C GLN A 31 -45.65 -38.84 43.94
N ALA A 32 -46.76 -38.70 43.21
CA ALA A 32 -48.05 -38.25 43.77
C ALA A 32 -49.05 -39.39 44.05
N ASP A 33 -48.75 -40.65 43.66
CA ASP A 33 -49.66 -41.81 43.77
C ASP A 33 -49.15 -42.94 44.70
N LEU A 34 -48.31 -42.63 45.68
CA LEU A 34 -47.89 -43.60 46.73
C LEU A 34 -48.15 -43.06 48.14
N ALA A 35 -49.43 -42.80 48.45
CA ALA A 35 -49.98 -42.91 49.80
C ALA A 35 -51.51 -43.13 49.72
N ALA A 36 -51.97 -44.26 50.28
CA ALA A 36 -53.35 -44.66 50.59
C ALA A 36 -54.19 -45.45 49.54
N GLU A 37 -54.06 -46.79 49.63
CA GLU A 37 -55.11 -47.85 49.74
C GLU A 37 -56.36 -47.92 48.80
N ARG A 38 -56.38 -48.98 47.95
CA ARG A 38 -57.45 -49.96 47.53
C ARG A 38 -58.95 -49.53 47.35
N PRO A 39 -59.80 -50.31 46.63
CA PRO A 39 -59.70 -50.97 45.32
C PRO A 39 -60.95 -50.71 44.41
N CYS A 40 -60.98 -51.30 43.21
CA CYS A 40 -62.13 -51.64 42.33
C CYS A 40 -62.32 -50.91 40.98
N ALA A 41 -62.43 -51.79 39.97
CA ALA A 41 -63.16 -51.73 38.69
C ALA A 41 -62.43 -51.24 37.42
N PRO A 42 -62.61 -51.97 36.29
CA PRO A 42 -61.83 -51.81 35.07
C PRO A 42 -62.49 -50.83 34.09
N ASN A 43 -61.71 -50.31 33.14
CA ASN A 43 -62.08 -49.75 31.82
C ASN A 43 -61.10 -48.60 31.51
N SER A 44 -60.62 -48.34 30.31
CA SER A 44 -60.64 -48.99 29.00
C SER A 44 -59.70 -48.11 28.15
N PHE A 45 -59.07 -48.71 27.15
CA PHE A 45 -58.14 -48.04 26.23
C PHE A 45 -58.74 -46.77 25.59
N GLY A 46 -57.95 -45.70 25.56
CA GLY A 46 -58.26 -44.46 24.87
C GLY A 46 -57.02 -43.60 24.62
N GLY A 47 -55.92 -44.19 24.15
CA GLY A 47 -54.74 -43.45 23.70
C GLY A 47 -55.07 -42.64 22.44
N ARG A 48 -55.45 -41.37 22.60
CA ARG A 48 -55.45 -40.42 21.49
C ARG A 48 -54.02 -39.91 21.27
N PRO A 49 -53.48 -39.94 20.05
CA PRO A 49 -52.21 -39.30 19.77
C PRO A 49 -52.43 -37.80 19.91
N PHE A 50 -51.78 -37.17 20.89
CA PHE A 50 -51.69 -35.71 20.91
C PHE A 50 -50.84 -35.32 19.70
N SER A 51 -51.52 -34.86 18.65
CA SER A 51 -50.91 -34.16 17.55
C SER A 51 -50.10 -32.99 18.11
N ALA A 52 -48.91 -32.78 17.56
CA ALA A 52 -48.01 -31.68 17.91
C ALA A 52 -48.13 -30.54 16.86
N PRO A 53 -49.23 -29.75 16.85
CA PRO A 53 -49.36 -28.66 15.89
C PRO A 53 -48.47 -27.45 16.24
N ALA A 54 -48.13 -27.27 17.52
CA ALA A 54 -47.43 -26.07 17.98
C ALA A 54 -45.95 -26.00 17.54
N GLY A 55 -45.22 -27.14 17.55
CA GLY A 55 -43.84 -27.19 17.07
C GLY A 55 -43.72 -26.99 15.55
N SER A 56 -44.71 -27.49 14.81
CA SER A 56 -44.77 -27.35 13.34
C SER A 56 -45.08 -25.92 12.91
N ALA A 57 -45.95 -25.22 13.66
CA ALA A 57 -46.26 -23.82 13.41
C ALA A 57 -45.07 -22.89 13.69
N LEU A 58 -44.35 -23.11 14.80
CA LEU A 58 -43.16 -22.33 15.12
C LEU A 58 -42.07 -22.55 14.06
N ALA A 59 -41.83 -23.79 13.64
CA ALA A 59 -40.87 -24.11 12.59
C ALA A 59 -41.25 -23.47 11.23
N ALA A 60 -42.55 -23.47 10.87
CA ALA A 60 -43.03 -22.83 9.66
C ALA A 60 -42.87 -21.30 9.71
N VAL A 61 -43.16 -20.67 10.85
CA VAL A 61 -42.97 -19.23 11.05
C VAL A 61 -41.48 -18.87 10.98
N SER A 62 -40.61 -19.63 11.64
CA SER A 62 -39.15 -19.42 11.55
C SER A 62 -38.64 -19.58 10.12
N LEU A 63 -39.10 -20.59 9.39
CA LEU A 63 -38.75 -20.76 7.97
C LEU A 63 -39.22 -19.58 7.11
N LEU A 64 -40.44 -19.09 7.33
CA LEU A 64 -40.95 -17.93 6.60
C LEU A 64 -40.18 -16.66 6.92
N LEU A 65 -39.78 -16.45 8.18
CA LEU A 65 -38.94 -15.32 8.57
C LEU A 65 -37.55 -15.40 7.93
N ILE A 66 -36.94 -16.59 7.90
CA ILE A 66 -35.66 -16.83 7.21
C ILE A 66 -35.81 -16.58 5.70
N LEU A 67 -36.87 -17.10 5.08
CA LEU A 67 -37.13 -16.90 3.65
C LEU A 67 -37.40 -15.43 3.33
N PHE A 68 -38.11 -14.71 4.20
CA PHE A 68 -38.36 -13.28 4.07
C PHE A 68 -37.09 -12.45 4.26
N GLU A 69 -36.27 -12.78 5.25
CA GLU A 69 -34.96 -12.15 5.49
C GLU A 69 -34.02 -12.36 4.30
N HIS A 70 -34.07 -13.53 3.65
CA HIS A 70 -33.29 -13.83 2.45
C HIS A 70 -34.03 -13.51 1.13
N LEU A 71 -35.22 -12.93 1.17
CA LEU A 71 -36.00 -12.59 -0.02
C LEU A 71 -35.38 -11.36 -0.70
N SER A 72 -34.45 -11.60 -1.62
CA SER A 72 -33.89 -10.56 -2.49
C SER A 72 -34.75 -10.40 -3.74
N VAL A 73 -35.89 -9.71 -3.62
CA VAL A 73 -36.81 -9.47 -4.75
C VAL A 73 -37.13 -7.97 -4.91
N PRO A 74 -36.75 -7.35 -6.05
CA PRO A 74 -35.93 -7.94 -7.11
C PRO A 74 -34.50 -8.22 -6.61
N LEU A 75 -33.83 -9.19 -7.22
CA LEU A 75 -32.39 -9.35 -7.04
C LEU A 75 -31.73 -8.00 -7.36
N PRO A 76 -30.83 -7.47 -6.51
CA PRO A 76 -30.11 -6.24 -6.80
C PRO A 76 -29.17 -6.50 -7.98
N LEU A 77 -29.68 -6.32 -9.18
CA LEU A 77 -28.93 -6.42 -10.42
C LEU A 77 -28.47 -5.01 -10.79
N ASN A 78 -27.18 -4.87 -11.09
CA ASN A 78 -26.68 -3.67 -11.74
C ASN A 78 -27.20 -3.65 -13.17
N ASN A 79 -27.79 -2.53 -13.59
CA ASN A 79 -28.21 -2.36 -14.97
C ASN A 79 -27.00 -2.06 -15.85
N LEU A 80 -26.31 -3.12 -16.28
CA LEU A 80 -25.10 -3.04 -17.11
C LEU A 80 -25.35 -2.50 -18.52
N ALA A 81 -26.60 -2.33 -18.94
CA ALA A 81 -26.96 -1.69 -20.21
C ALA A 81 -26.87 -0.16 -20.17
N GLN A 82 -26.78 0.44 -18.98
CA GLN A 82 -26.64 1.88 -18.80
C GLN A 82 -25.16 2.26 -18.65
N VAL A 83 -24.44 2.25 -19.76
CA VAL A 83 -23.10 2.85 -19.82
C VAL A 83 -23.27 4.36 -20.02
N PRO A 84 -22.68 5.21 -19.15
CA PRO A 84 -22.80 6.66 -19.29
C PRO A 84 -22.32 7.15 -20.66
N ALA A 85 -23.03 8.12 -21.23
CA ALA A 85 -22.85 8.59 -22.61
C ALA A 85 -21.43 9.13 -22.87
N VAL A 86 -20.76 9.63 -21.83
CA VAL A 86 -19.36 10.10 -21.90
C VAL A 86 -18.40 9.02 -22.44
N TYR A 87 -18.66 7.74 -22.18
CA TYR A 87 -17.79 6.66 -22.66
C TYR A 87 -17.96 6.39 -24.15
N GLN A 88 -19.03 6.87 -24.79
CA GLN A 88 -19.13 6.89 -26.25
C GLN A 88 -18.15 7.92 -26.83
N ASP A 89 -18.01 9.08 -26.18
CA ASP A 89 -17.02 10.10 -26.56
C ASP A 89 -15.58 9.56 -26.38
N VAL A 90 -15.32 8.80 -25.31
CA VAL A 90 -14.04 8.09 -25.09
C VAL A 90 -13.80 7.05 -26.19
N ALA A 91 -14.80 6.22 -26.51
CA ALA A 91 -14.71 5.19 -27.55
C ALA A 91 -14.41 5.79 -28.94
N ALA A 92 -15.03 6.93 -29.25
CA ALA A 92 -14.86 7.65 -30.50
C ALA A 92 -13.47 8.30 -30.64
N THR A 93 -12.73 8.49 -29.55
CA THR A 93 -11.38 9.07 -29.60
C THR A 93 -10.38 8.05 -30.15
N PRO A 94 -9.69 8.32 -31.28
CA PRO A 94 -8.81 7.34 -31.92
C PRO A 94 -7.50 7.13 -31.13
N GLY A 95 -6.90 5.96 -31.33
CA GLY A 95 -5.59 5.58 -30.76
C GLY A 95 -5.70 4.59 -29.60
N ASP A 96 -4.59 3.89 -29.35
CA ASP A 96 -4.37 3.10 -28.15
C ASP A 96 -3.68 3.98 -27.10
N PHE A 97 -4.38 4.22 -25.99
CA PHE A 97 -3.92 5.09 -24.93
C PHE A 97 -4.59 4.72 -23.61
N THR A 98 -4.13 5.34 -22.52
CA THR A 98 -4.66 5.13 -21.18
C THR A 98 -5.73 6.16 -20.83
N LEU A 99 -6.87 5.69 -20.34
CA LEU A 99 -7.89 6.49 -19.68
C LEU A 99 -7.58 6.50 -18.17
N LEU A 100 -7.41 7.69 -17.60
CA LEU A 100 -7.36 7.85 -16.14
C LEU A 100 -8.77 8.12 -15.61
N GLU A 101 -9.30 7.20 -14.83
CA GLU A 101 -10.63 7.34 -14.25
C GLU A 101 -10.54 7.76 -12.79
N LEU A 102 -11.24 8.84 -12.44
CA LEU A 102 -11.21 9.44 -11.12
C LEU A 102 -12.61 9.42 -10.47
N PRO A 103 -12.70 9.17 -9.15
CA PRO A 103 -11.59 8.91 -8.23
C PRO A 103 -10.89 7.56 -8.51
N LEU A 104 -9.57 7.53 -8.34
CA LEU A 104 -8.73 6.39 -8.70
C LEU A 104 -8.80 5.29 -7.64
N GLY A 105 -8.87 4.04 -8.06
CA GLY A 105 -8.86 2.90 -7.15
C GLY A 105 -8.36 1.60 -7.78
N TRP A 106 -7.74 0.79 -6.95
CA TRP A 106 -7.35 -0.58 -7.28
C TRP A 106 -7.86 -1.54 -6.23
N ARG A 107 -8.32 -2.70 -6.67
CA ARG A 107 -8.78 -3.76 -5.78
C ARG A 107 -8.14 -5.09 -6.14
N ASN A 108 -7.84 -5.87 -5.11
CA ASN A 108 -7.62 -7.30 -5.26
C ASN A 108 -8.33 -8.12 -4.18
N GLY A 109 -8.05 -9.42 -4.13
CA GLY A 109 -8.63 -10.31 -3.11
C GLY A 109 -8.18 -10.05 -1.67
N ALA A 110 -7.22 -9.17 -1.43
CA ALA A 110 -6.61 -8.91 -0.12
C ALA A 110 -6.68 -7.43 0.32
N ARG A 111 -6.81 -6.47 -0.62
CA ARG A 111 -6.65 -5.03 -0.35
C ARG A 111 -7.42 -4.19 -1.37
N VAL A 112 -7.83 -3.00 -0.94
CA VAL A 112 -8.26 -1.90 -1.80
C VAL A 112 -7.35 -0.70 -1.57
N LEU A 113 -6.83 -0.09 -2.63
CA LEU A 113 -6.04 1.14 -2.61
C LEU A 113 -6.82 2.24 -3.31
N GLY A 114 -6.99 3.40 -2.67
CA GLY A 114 -7.78 4.52 -3.21
C GLY A 114 -9.28 4.34 -2.98
N LYS A 115 -10.09 4.76 -3.96
CA LYS A 115 -11.55 4.73 -3.83
C LYS A 115 -12.06 3.32 -3.51
N GLN A 116 -12.83 3.16 -2.43
CA GLN A 116 -13.44 1.89 -2.06
C GLN A 116 -14.91 1.82 -2.51
N ASP A 117 -15.14 1.79 -3.83
CA ASP A 117 -16.48 1.93 -4.41
C ASP A 117 -16.75 0.90 -5.52
N PRO A 118 -18.01 0.41 -5.68
CA PRO A 118 -18.41 -0.40 -6.82
C PRO A 118 -18.05 0.19 -8.20
N LEU A 119 -17.88 1.51 -8.29
CA LEU A 119 -17.42 2.24 -9.47
C LEU A 119 -16.17 1.61 -10.09
N ILE A 120 -15.22 1.13 -9.29
CA ILE A 120 -13.99 0.47 -9.81
C ILE A 120 -14.35 -0.72 -10.72
N MET A 121 -15.41 -1.47 -10.42
CA MET A 121 -15.82 -2.63 -11.22
C MET A 121 -16.60 -2.19 -12.45
N GLN A 122 -17.43 -1.15 -12.30
CA GLN A 122 -18.21 -0.58 -13.38
C GLN A 122 -17.31 0.02 -14.47
N GLN A 123 -16.22 0.69 -14.06
CA GLN A 123 -15.18 1.20 -14.94
C GLN A 123 -14.56 0.11 -15.84
N GLN A 124 -14.23 -1.05 -15.27
CA GLN A 124 -13.78 -2.20 -16.06
C GLN A 124 -14.86 -2.74 -17.00
N TRP A 125 -16.14 -2.66 -16.62
CA TRP A 125 -17.23 -2.98 -17.54
C TRP A 125 -17.31 -1.98 -18.70
N TYR A 126 -17.19 -0.67 -18.43
CA TYR A 126 -17.17 0.37 -19.47
C TYR A 126 -16.02 0.20 -20.46
N GLN A 127 -14.90 -0.41 -20.03
CA GLN A 127 -13.78 -0.79 -20.90
C GLN A 127 -14.20 -1.69 -22.07
N THR A 128 -15.25 -2.50 -21.91
CA THR A 128 -15.79 -3.34 -23.00
C THR A 128 -16.39 -2.53 -24.14
N LEU A 129 -16.74 -1.26 -23.91
CA LEU A 129 -17.23 -0.32 -24.93
C LEU A 129 -16.08 0.49 -25.54
N HIS A 130 -15.25 1.11 -24.71
CA HIS A 130 -14.28 2.10 -25.21
C HIS A 130 -12.90 1.53 -25.54
N HIS A 131 -12.59 0.31 -25.09
CA HIS A 131 -11.36 -0.44 -25.39
C HIS A 131 -10.05 0.30 -25.07
N LYS A 132 -10.08 1.32 -24.21
CA LYS A 132 -8.88 2.05 -23.77
C LYS A 132 -8.23 1.32 -22.60
N ARG A 133 -6.92 1.49 -22.43
CA ARG A 133 -6.20 0.93 -21.28
C ARG A 133 -6.67 1.64 -20.02
N LEU A 134 -6.84 0.89 -18.94
CA LEU A 134 -7.18 1.45 -17.64
C LEU A 134 -5.95 1.43 -16.74
N LEU A 135 -5.75 2.52 -15.99
CA LEU A 135 -4.72 2.55 -14.96
C LEU A 135 -5.20 1.85 -13.68
N GLY A 136 -6.45 2.11 -13.28
CA GLY A 136 -7.15 1.51 -12.13
C GLY A 136 -7.88 0.20 -12.46
N GLY A 137 -8.53 -0.38 -11.46
CA GLY A 137 -9.40 -1.54 -11.65
C GLY A 137 -9.23 -2.66 -10.62
N ASN A 138 -9.96 -3.76 -10.81
CA ASN A 138 -9.87 -4.95 -9.99
C ASN A 138 -9.16 -6.10 -10.68
N THR A 139 -8.27 -6.74 -9.91
CA THR A 139 -7.52 -7.93 -10.33
C THR A 139 -7.54 -8.95 -9.20
N SER A 140 -7.49 -10.26 -9.47
CA SER A 140 -7.60 -11.24 -8.38
C SER A 140 -6.39 -11.19 -7.43
N ARG A 141 -5.18 -11.19 -7.99
CA ARG A 141 -3.91 -11.16 -7.25
C ARG A 141 -2.87 -10.37 -8.03
N ASN A 142 -2.06 -9.61 -7.31
CA ASN A 142 -0.91 -8.88 -7.81
C ASN A 142 0.23 -8.93 -6.77
N PRO A 143 1.50 -8.83 -7.21
CA PRO A 143 2.62 -8.65 -6.29
C PRO A 143 2.47 -7.36 -5.48
N THR A 144 2.91 -7.35 -4.21
CA THR A 144 2.87 -6.18 -3.32
C THR A 144 3.49 -4.93 -3.95
N LEU A 145 4.61 -5.11 -4.67
CA LEU A 145 5.32 -4.02 -5.35
C LEU A 145 4.41 -3.19 -6.28
N LYS A 146 3.38 -3.80 -6.90
CA LYS A 146 2.52 -3.06 -7.85
C LYS A 146 1.70 -1.97 -7.17
N PHE A 147 1.18 -2.22 -5.97
CA PHE A 147 0.46 -1.18 -5.23
C PHE A 147 1.42 -0.10 -4.75
N GLN A 148 2.58 -0.51 -4.23
CA GLN A 148 3.61 0.40 -3.75
C GLN A 148 4.11 1.33 -4.86
N TYR A 149 4.33 0.80 -6.07
CA TYR A 149 4.73 1.58 -7.23
C TYR A 149 3.76 2.73 -7.52
N PHE A 150 2.44 2.48 -7.49
CA PHE A 150 1.44 3.52 -7.73
C PHE A 150 1.21 4.44 -6.54
N SER A 151 1.31 3.95 -5.29
CA SER A 151 1.16 4.78 -4.10
C SER A 151 2.36 5.70 -3.86
N GLN A 152 3.53 5.39 -4.43
CA GLN A 152 4.73 6.22 -4.39
C GLN A 152 4.89 7.12 -5.63
N ALA A 153 4.16 6.86 -6.71
CA ALA A 153 4.24 7.66 -7.92
C ALA A 153 3.75 9.10 -7.67
N PRO A 154 4.53 10.13 -8.05
CA PRO A 154 4.08 11.52 -7.98
C PRO A 154 2.74 11.72 -8.69
N VAL A 155 1.95 12.71 -8.27
CA VAL A 155 0.57 12.96 -8.73
C VAL A 155 -0.43 11.87 -8.33
N LEU A 156 -0.13 10.58 -8.59
CA LEU A 156 -1.03 9.48 -8.25
C LEU A 156 -1.21 9.34 -6.73
N SER A 157 -0.12 9.45 -5.96
CA SER A 157 -0.17 9.47 -4.49
C SER A 157 -1.07 10.59 -3.96
N THR A 158 -1.06 11.76 -4.60
CA THR A 158 -1.88 12.91 -4.22
C THR A 158 -3.35 12.69 -4.53
N LEU A 159 -3.67 12.16 -5.72
CA LEU A 159 -5.04 11.80 -6.10
C LEU A 159 -5.63 10.76 -5.14
N LEU A 160 -4.80 9.78 -4.72
CA LEU A 160 -5.16 8.80 -3.69
C LEU A 160 -5.44 9.48 -2.35
N ALA A 161 -4.52 10.32 -1.87
CA ALA A 161 -4.69 11.01 -0.60
C ALA A 161 -5.92 11.93 -0.55
N LEU A 162 -6.21 12.65 -1.64
CA LEU A 162 -7.43 13.48 -1.75
C LEU A 162 -8.71 12.63 -1.62
N THR A 163 -8.70 11.44 -2.22
CA THR A 163 -9.81 10.49 -2.14
C THR A 163 -9.94 9.93 -0.72
N ASN A 164 -8.84 9.42 -0.15
CA ASN A 164 -8.82 8.82 1.18
C ASN A 164 -9.21 9.82 2.28
N ALA A 165 -8.72 11.05 2.19
CA ALA A 165 -9.04 12.12 3.14
C ALA A 165 -10.55 12.42 3.18
N ALA A 166 -11.23 12.29 2.04
CA ALA A 166 -12.67 12.51 1.94
C ALA A 166 -13.48 11.29 2.40
N ASP A 167 -13.04 10.08 2.05
CA ASP A 167 -13.81 8.85 2.29
C ASP A 167 -13.66 8.30 3.72
N GLN A 168 -12.58 8.65 4.43
CA GLN A 168 -12.28 8.12 5.76
C GLN A 168 -12.43 9.21 6.85
N PRO A 169 -13.45 9.12 7.72
CA PRO A 169 -13.66 10.10 8.79
C PRO A 169 -12.46 10.33 9.74
N PRO A 170 -11.60 9.34 10.07
CA PRO A 170 -10.46 9.59 10.96
C PRO A 170 -9.33 10.45 10.36
N HIS A 171 -9.29 10.70 9.04
CA HIS A 171 -8.28 11.53 8.36
C HIS A 171 -8.45 13.06 8.60
N GLU A 172 -8.80 13.48 9.82
CA GLU A 172 -9.04 14.89 10.16
C GLU A 172 -7.78 15.76 9.96
N ARG A 173 -6.62 15.27 10.41
CA ARG A 173 -5.35 16.00 10.28
C ARG A 173 -4.94 16.17 8.82
N LEU A 174 -5.11 15.13 7.99
CA LEU A 174 -4.85 15.22 6.55
C LEU A 174 -5.82 16.20 5.87
N ARG A 175 -7.11 16.15 6.18
CA ARG A 175 -8.08 17.15 5.67
C ARG A 175 -7.71 18.57 6.07
N SER A 176 -7.26 18.79 7.31
CA SER A 176 -6.80 20.11 7.77
C SER A 176 -5.61 20.62 6.97
N LEU A 177 -4.64 19.76 6.64
CA LEU A 177 -3.48 20.14 5.82
C LEU A 177 -3.86 20.43 4.37
N LEU A 178 -4.77 19.64 3.80
CA LEU A 178 -5.26 19.87 2.43
C LEU A 178 -6.13 21.14 2.33
N ALA A 179 -6.67 21.62 3.46
CA ALA A 179 -7.39 22.89 3.55
C ALA A 179 -6.48 24.09 3.86
N ASP A 180 -5.25 23.85 4.33
CA ASP A 180 -4.28 24.93 4.58
C ASP A 180 -3.76 25.49 3.25
N PRO A 181 -3.90 26.81 2.99
CA PRO A 181 -3.50 27.39 1.70
C PRO A 181 -2.01 27.23 1.38
N THR A 182 -1.14 27.23 2.39
CA THR A 182 0.32 27.16 2.17
C THR A 182 0.71 25.73 1.80
N ALA A 183 0.26 24.75 2.57
CA ALA A 183 0.48 23.33 2.28
C ALA A 183 -0.16 22.94 0.95
N TRP A 184 -1.36 23.45 0.65
CA TRP A 184 -2.02 23.25 -0.64
C TRP A 184 -1.18 23.78 -1.80
N GLN A 185 -0.68 25.02 -1.73
CA GLN A 185 0.16 25.57 -2.81
C GLN A 185 1.46 24.80 -2.99
N GLN A 186 2.11 24.39 -1.90
CA GLN A 186 3.33 23.55 -1.95
C GLN A 186 3.08 22.23 -2.68
N LEU A 187 1.97 21.54 -2.34
CA LEU A 187 1.54 20.32 -2.99
C LEU A 187 1.28 20.53 -4.49
N LEU A 188 0.52 21.57 -4.86
CA LEU A 188 0.22 21.87 -6.26
C LEU A 188 1.49 22.17 -7.07
N GLU A 189 2.43 22.93 -6.51
CA GLU A 189 3.67 23.29 -7.21
C GLU A 189 4.58 22.08 -7.41
N HIS A 190 4.71 21.23 -6.38
CA HIS A 190 5.43 19.97 -6.45
C HIS A 190 4.89 19.09 -7.59
N ASP A 191 3.57 18.86 -7.59
CA ASP A 191 2.94 17.96 -8.53
C ASP A 191 2.84 18.53 -9.95
N ARG A 192 2.70 19.85 -10.11
CA ARG A 192 2.65 20.49 -11.44
C ARG A 192 3.95 20.27 -12.21
N ARG A 193 5.10 20.19 -11.52
CA ARG A 193 6.39 19.85 -12.13
C ARG A 193 6.44 18.39 -12.59
N ALA A 194 5.84 17.48 -11.83
CA ALA A 194 5.88 16.04 -12.11
C ALA A 194 4.79 15.59 -13.12
N ALA A 195 3.66 16.29 -13.18
CA ALA A 195 2.47 15.87 -13.93
C ALA A 195 2.72 15.55 -15.41
N PRO A 196 3.46 16.35 -16.19
CA PRO A 196 3.71 16.01 -17.59
C PRO A 196 4.48 14.68 -17.75
N ALA A 197 5.45 14.41 -16.86
CA ALA A 197 6.22 13.17 -16.90
C ALA A 197 5.35 11.96 -16.53
N VAL A 198 4.51 12.08 -15.49
CA VAL A 198 3.57 11.03 -15.07
C VAL A 198 2.56 10.71 -16.16
N LEU A 199 1.92 11.73 -16.74
CA LEU A 199 0.91 11.55 -17.79
C LEU A 199 1.52 10.90 -19.05
N ARG A 200 2.74 11.29 -19.44
CA ARG A 200 3.45 10.67 -20.57
C ARG A 200 3.88 9.24 -20.28
N GLN A 201 4.42 8.96 -19.08
CA GLN A 201 4.88 7.62 -18.70
C GLN A 201 3.77 6.58 -18.84
N PHE A 202 2.55 6.96 -18.44
CA PHE A 202 1.39 6.09 -18.52
C PHE A 202 0.57 6.29 -19.80
N ASP A 203 0.99 7.18 -20.71
CA ASP A 203 0.28 7.57 -21.94
C ASP A 203 -1.21 7.86 -21.67
N ILE A 204 -1.43 8.69 -20.63
CA ILE A 204 -2.75 9.16 -20.23
C ILE A 204 -3.13 10.31 -21.16
N ARG A 205 -4.23 10.13 -21.90
CA ARG A 205 -4.71 11.15 -22.86
C ARG A 205 -6.08 11.70 -22.53
N LEU A 206 -6.90 10.90 -21.86
CA LEU A 206 -8.22 11.30 -21.38
C LEU A 206 -8.31 11.04 -19.88
N ILE A 207 -9.07 11.90 -19.20
CA ILE A 207 -9.36 11.77 -17.76
C ILE A 207 -10.87 11.90 -17.57
N THR A 208 -11.49 10.93 -16.91
CA THR A 208 -12.88 11.05 -16.44
C THR A 208 -12.93 11.36 -14.95
N ILE A 209 -13.86 12.21 -14.52
CA ILE A 209 -14.15 12.44 -13.11
C ILE A 209 -15.64 12.18 -12.85
N HIS A 210 -15.95 11.17 -12.04
CA HIS A 210 -17.30 10.88 -11.57
C HIS A 210 -17.63 11.76 -10.36
N GLU A 211 -18.35 12.86 -10.58
CA GLU A 211 -18.57 13.90 -9.57
C GLU A 211 -19.28 13.38 -8.31
N ALA A 212 -20.18 12.41 -8.46
CA ALA A 212 -20.89 11.80 -7.32
C ALA A 212 -19.96 11.03 -6.37
N ALA A 213 -18.82 10.55 -6.87
CA ALA A 213 -17.85 9.77 -6.10
C ALA A 213 -16.57 10.55 -5.76
N ALA A 214 -16.33 11.69 -6.42
CA ALA A 214 -15.13 12.50 -6.27
C ALA A 214 -15.32 13.66 -5.28
N PRO A 215 -14.36 13.90 -4.36
CA PRO A 215 -14.42 15.08 -3.51
C PRO A 215 -14.15 16.36 -4.31
N PRO A 216 -14.70 17.53 -3.90
CA PRO A 216 -14.52 18.80 -4.62
C PRO A 216 -13.05 19.17 -4.85
N ASN A 217 -12.18 18.94 -3.87
CA ASN A 217 -10.75 19.25 -3.98
C ASN A 217 -10.04 18.43 -5.06
N LEU A 218 -10.55 17.23 -5.42
CA LEU A 218 -10.00 16.42 -6.50
C LEU A 218 -10.24 17.09 -7.86
N VAL A 219 -11.43 17.65 -8.10
CA VAL A 219 -11.74 18.37 -9.33
C VAL A 219 -10.85 19.61 -9.45
N THR A 220 -10.78 20.41 -8.39
CA THR A 220 -9.92 21.61 -8.33
C THR A 220 -8.45 21.26 -8.58
N TYR A 221 -7.96 20.16 -7.98
CA TYR A 221 -6.59 19.67 -8.19
C TYR A 221 -6.34 19.35 -9.66
N VAL A 222 -7.22 18.54 -10.29
CA VAL A 222 -7.07 18.16 -11.70
C VAL A 222 -6.98 19.39 -12.60
N GLU A 223 -7.87 20.36 -12.41
CA GLU A 223 -7.91 21.60 -13.21
C GLU A 223 -6.73 22.55 -12.92
N SER A 224 -6.10 22.45 -11.74
CA SER A 224 -4.99 23.33 -11.33
C SER A 224 -3.59 22.77 -11.60
N VAL A 225 -3.45 21.45 -11.66
CA VAL A 225 -2.16 20.74 -11.73
C VAL A 225 -1.95 20.09 -13.08
N LEU A 226 -2.97 19.40 -13.60
CA LEU A 226 -2.81 18.62 -14.81
C LEU A 226 -2.99 19.51 -16.04
N PRO A 227 -2.16 19.36 -17.09
CA PRO A 227 -2.33 20.08 -18.35
C PRO A 227 -3.54 19.51 -19.11
N VAL A 228 -4.75 19.95 -18.74
CA VAL A 228 -6.01 19.39 -19.25
C VAL A 228 -6.95 20.45 -19.81
N ARG A 229 -7.84 20.02 -20.70
CA ARG A 229 -8.96 20.80 -21.22
C ARG A 229 -10.25 19.99 -21.08
N LEU A 230 -11.26 20.58 -20.46
CA LEU A 230 -12.60 19.97 -20.37
C LEU A 230 -13.19 19.82 -21.79
N LEU A 231 -13.68 18.62 -22.10
CA LEU A 231 -14.35 18.29 -23.37
C LEU A 231 -15.87 18.32 -23.20
N THR A 232 -16.38 17.65 -22.18
CA THR A 232 -17.81 17.54 -21.93
C THR A 232 -18.11 17.20 -20.47
N VAL A 233 -19.35 17.44 -20.07
CA VAL A 233 -19.93 16.96 -18.82
C VAL A 233 -21.26 16.30 -19.16
N ARG A 234 -21.41 15.01 -18.84
CA ARG A 234 -22.63 14.25 -19.07
C ARG A 234 -22.90 13.37 -17.86
N GLU A 235 -24.14 13.38 -17.37
CA GLU A 235 -24.60 12.48 -16.29
C GLU A 235 -23.71 12.56 -15.02
N GLY A 236 -23.22 13.75 -14.69
CA GLY A 236 -22.33 13.96 -13.54
C GLY A 236 -20.90 13.42 -13.73
N ILE A 237 -20.50 13.17 -14.99
CA ILE A 237 -19.14 12.75 -15.34
C ILE A 237 -18.49 13.81 -16.23
N ARG A 238 -17.35 14.32 -15.78
CA ARG A 238 -16.50 15.24 -16.57
C ARG A 238 -15.52 14.44 -17.39
N LEU A 239 -15.33 14.81 -18.66
CA LEU A 239 -14.29 14.28 -19.52
C LEU A 239 -13.31 15.38 -19.89
N TYR A 240 -12.04 15.16 -19.59
CA TYR A 240 -10.93 16.03 -19.94
C TYR A 240 -10.01 15.37 -20.97
N ALA A 241 -9.46 16.17 -21.88
CA ALA A 241 -8.31 15.78 -22.70
C ALA A 241 -7.03 16.37 -22.11
N VAL A 242 -5.96 15.59 -22.11
CA VAL A 242 -4.61 16.08 -21.80
C VAL A 242 -4.08 16.88 -23.00
N THR A 243 -3.55 18.08 -22.76
CA THR A 243 -3.12 19.01 -23.82
C THR A 243 -1.64 18.92 -24.16
N ASP A 244 -0.81 18.42 -23.24
CA ASP A 244 0.66 18.39 -23.37
C ASP A 244 1.22 16.96 -23.52
N ILE A 245 0.88 16.31 -24.64
CA ILE A 245 1.28 14.92 -24.93
C ILE A 245 2.43 14.86 -25.97
N ALA A 246 2.71 15.97 -26.66
CA ALA A 246 3.51 15.98 -27.89
C ALA A 246 5.00 16.33 -27.72
N ALA A 247 5.44 16.81 -26.54
CA ALA A 247 6.84 17.13 -26.33
C ALA A 247 7.69 15.83 -26.14
N PRO A 248 8.90 15.75 -26.75
CA PRO A 248 9.78 14.60 -26.56
C PRO A 248 10.11 14.39 -25.08
N SER A 249 10.15 13.12 -24.66
CA SER A 249 10.56 12.70 -23.32
C SER A 249 11.90 13.33 -22.94
N PRO A 250 12.15 13.63 -21.65
CA PRO A 250 13.51 13.88 -21.20
C PRO A 250 14.38 12.68 -21.58
N THR A 251 15.46 12.95 -22.30
CA THR A 251 16.39 11.98 -22.90
C THR A 251 17.49 11.57 -21.92
N ASP A 252 17.35 11.97 -20.66
CA ASP A 252 18.27 11.78 -19.56
C ASP A 252 17.51 11.97 -18.23
N VAL A 253 17.17 10.87 -17.58
CA VAL A 253 16.41 10.81 -16.33
C VAL A 253 17.36 10.53 -15.17
N ASP A 254 17.28 11.37 -14.15
CA ASP A 254 17.87 11.10 -12.85
C ASP A 254 17.00 10.09 -12.09
N LEU A 255 17.54 8.89 -11.87
CA LEU A 255 16.84 7.83 -11.14
C LEU A 255 16.78 8.09 -9.64
N THR A 256 17.48 9.10 -9.13
CA THR A 256 17.49 9.52 -7.71
C THR A 256 16.49 10.64 -7.41
N ALA A 257 15.90 11.26 -8.44
CA ALA A 257 14.81 12.22 -8.29
C ALA A 257 13.45 11.51 -8.12
N ALA A 258 12.48 12.17 -7.48
CA ALA A 258 11.12 11.65 -7.30
C ALA A 258 10.47 11.13 -8.61
N ALA A 259 10.65 11.83 -9.73
CA ALA A 259 10.14 11.39 -11.04
C ALA A 259 10.90 10.19 -11.63
N GLY A 260 12.13 9.91 -11.16
CA GLY A 260 12.93 8.75 -11.55
C GLY A 260 12.31 7.42 -11.15
N THR A 261 11.53 7.40 -10.06
CA THR A 261 10.80 6.20 -9.57
C THR A 261 9.87 5.60 -10.61
N LEU A 262 9.30 6.43 -11.49
CA LEU A 262 8.40 6.03 -12.55
C LEU A 262 9.05 5.05 -13.55
N TYR A 263 10.38 5.01 -13.57
CA TYR A 263 11.15 4.17 -14.48
C TYR A 263 11.66 2.91 -13.81
N LEU A 264 11.46 2.73 -12.50
CA LEU A 264 11.97 1.60 -11.72
C LEU A 264 10.88 0.54 -11.56
N GLY A 265 11.11 -0.65 -12.12
CA GLY A 265 10.29 -1.83 -11.89
C GLY A 265 10.84 -2.73 -10.77
N GLU A 266 10.74 -4.03 -10.94
CA GLU A 266 11.29 -5.01 -10.00
C GLU A 266 12.84 -5.00 -9.94
N GLY A 267 13.41 -5.29 -8.77
CA GLY A 267 14.84 -5.60 -8.61
C GLY A 267 15.73 -4.42 -8.22
N TRP A 268 15.13 -3.28 -7.86
CA TRP A 268 15.81 -2.13 -7.28
C TRP A 268 15.65 -2.10 -5.77
N ASN A 269 16.57 -1.40 -5.12
CA ASN A 269 16.57 -1.16 -3.68
C ASN A 269 15.40 -0.27 -3.24
N GLY A 270 15.35 -0.01 -1.94
CA GLY A 270 14.40 0.91 -1.33
C GLY A 270 14.58 2.34 -1.80
N TRP A 271 13.48 3.07 -1.74
CA TRP A 271 13.42 4.44 -2.22
C TRP A 271 13.27 5.41 -1.06
N LEU A 272 14.08 6.47 -1.06
CA LEU A 272 14.07 7.52 -0.04
C LEU A 272 13.84 8.86 -0.71
N GLN A 273 12.75 9.53 -0.36
CA GLN A 273 12.50 10.93 -0.74
C GLN A 273 11.94 11.69 0.46
N PRO A 274 12.13 13.01 0.49
CA PRO A 274 11.40 13.84 1.44
C PRO A 274 9.89 13.67 1.24
N PRO A 275 9.11 13.56 2.32
CA PRO A 275 7.66 13.53 2.23
C PRO A 275 7.15 14.87 1.67
N VAL A 276 6.23 14.81 0.70
CA VAL A 276 5.65 16.01 0.06
C VAL A 276 4.81 16.81 1.06
N LEU A 277 4.02 16.11 1.90
CA LEU A 277 3.30 16.68 3.04
C LEU A 277 3.63 15.86 4.28
N GLY A 278 4.30 16.51 5.23
CA GLY A 278 4.85 15.89 6.44
C GLY A 278 5.73 16.87 7.19
N GLY A 279 5.77 16.77 8.53
CA GLY A 279 6.42 17.76 9.38
C GLY A 279 7.93 17.59 9.55
N VAL A 280 8.48 16.42 9.23
CA VAL A 280 9.88 16.07 9.55
C VAL A 280 10.53 15.22 8.47
N TRP A 281 11.71 15.65 8.03
CA TRP A 281 12.65 14.84 7.26
C TRP A 281 14.09 15.22 7.61
N HIS A 282 14.82 14.29 8.18
CA HIS A 282 16.24 14.40 8.53
C HIS A 282 16.99 13.27 7.84
N GLY A 283 17.13 13.33 6.51
CA GLY A 283 17.82 12.31 5.73
C GLY A 283 18.62 12.90 4.58
N GLU A 284 19.24 12.03 3.79
CA GLU A 284 19.87 12.40 2.53
C GLU A 284 19.20 11.62 1.39
N THR A 285 19.02 12.28 0.25
CA THR A 285 18.59 11.58 -0.96
C THR A 285 19.77 10.77 -1.49
N PRO A 286 19.62 9.46 -1.75
CA PRO A 286 20.70 8.64 -2.28
C PRO A 286 21.29 9.20 -3.59
N ASP A 287 22.59 9.00 -3.81
CA ASP A 287 23.29 9.42 -5.02
C ASP A 287 23.09 8.46 -6.21
N ALA A 288 22.46 7.30 -5.95
CA ALA A 288 22.13 6.27 -6.93
C ALA A 288 21.02 5.33 -6.44
N VAL A 289 20.40 4.64 -7.38
CA VAL A 289 19.61 3.43 -7.10
C VAL A 289 20.45 2.20 -7.35
N TRP A 290 20.18 1.13 -6.60
CA TRP A 290 20.96 -0.08 -6.64
C TRP A 290 20.14 -1.27 -7.09
N ALA A 291 20.72 -2.04 -7.99
CA ALA A 291 20.21 -3.34 -8.40
C ALA A 291 20.50 -4.37 -7.31
N GLU A 292 19.45 -4.95 -6.73
CA GLU A 292 19.54 -5.95 -5.66
C GLU A 292 19.41 -7.39 -6.16
N ARG A 293 19.26 -7.54 -7.48
CA ARG A 293 19.06 -8.81 -8.17
C ARG A 293 19.94 -8.86 -9.41
N THR A 294 20.14 -10.06 -9.95
CA THR A 294 20.79 -10.23 -11.26
C THR A 294 19.92 -9.75 -12.41
N GLN A 295 18.65 -9.44 -12.16
CA GLN A 295 17.74 -8.84 -13.12
C GLN A 295 17.00 -7.67 -12.45
N SER A 296 17.24 -6.46 -12.96
CA SER A 296 16.54 -5.25 -12.52
C SER A 296 15.84 -4.61 -13.71
N ARG A 297 14.59 -4.22 -13.51
CA ARG A 297 13.67 -3.83 -14.58
C ARG A 297 13.53 -2.31 -14.65
N LEU A 298 13.63 -1.77 -15.86
CA LEU A 298 13.35 -0.39 -16.20
C LEU A 298 12.12 -0.31 -17.11
N LEU A 299 11.28 0.68 -16.85
CA LEU A 299 10.03 0.94 -17.59
C LEU A 299 10.23 2.17 -18.47
N LEU A 300 10.68 1.99 -19.72
CA LEU A 300 11.10 3.10 -20.57
C LEU A 300 10.12 3.36 -21.71
N PRO A 301 9.60 4.60 -21.89
CA PRO A 301 8.81 4.96 -23.05
C PRO A 301 9.72 5.20 -24.26
N LEU A 302 9.75 4.28 -25.22
CA LEU A 302 10.59 4.35 -26.42
C LEU A 302 9.76 4.54 -27.70
N ALA A 303 10.40 5.05 -28.74
CA ALA A 303 9.81 5.20 -30.08
C ALA A 303 10.11 3.98 -30.97
N GLU A 304 9.25 3.69 -31.95
CA GLU A 304 9.38 2.55 -32.89
C GLU A 304 10.51 2.68 -33.94
N THR A 305 11.50 3.53 -33.68
CA THR A 305 12.63 3.77 -34.57
C THR A 305 13.93 3.14 -34.09
N GLY A 306 13.90 2.43 -32.95
CA GLY A 306 15.08 2.00 -32.22
C GLY A 306 15.49 3.06 -31.19
N ALA A 307 16.53 2.76 -30.40
CA ALA A 307 17.00 3.71 -29.41
C ALA A 307 18.48 3.51 -29.05
N ARG A 308 19.19 4.59 -28.80
CA ARG A 308 20.45 4.57 -28.06
C ARG A 308 20.13 4.73 -26.57
N LEU A 309 20.31 3.67 -25.80
CA LEU A 309 20.20 3.69 -24.33
C LEU A 309 21.57 4.05 -23.73
N THR A 310 21.57 5.03 -22.83
CA THR A 310 22.72 5.39 -22.00
C THR A 310 22.40 5.13 -20.53
N LEU A 311 23.36 4.53 -19.82
CA LEU A 311 23.24 4.24 -18.39
C LEU A 311 24.50 4.77 -17.71
N GLU A 312 24.33 5.61 -16.71
CA GLU A 312 25.42 5.96 -15.83
C GLU A 312 25.44 4.99 -14.65
N ALA A 313 26.40 4.07 -14.66
CA ALA A 313 26.40 2.91 -13.78
C ALA A 313 27.81 2.59 -13.23
N LYS A 314 27.85 1.95 -12.06
CA LYS A 314 29.04 1.32 -11.48
C LYS A 314 28.70 -0.05 -10.93
N ALA A 315 29.63 -1.00 -10.99
CA ALA A 315 29.47 -2.29 -10.34
C ALA A 315 29.64 -2.18 -8.82
N ALA A 316 29.01 -3.08 -8.07
CA ALA A 316 29.26 -3.21 -6.63
C ALA A 316 30.66 -3.74 -6.29
N GLY A 317 31.34 -4.39 -7.26
CA GLY A 317 32.72 -4.85 -7.12
C GLY A 317 33.33 -5.30 -8.46
N PRO A 318 34.56 -5.88 -8.44
CA PRO A 318 35.29 -6.18 -9.66
C PRO A 318 34.73 -7.38 -10.45
N GLY A 319 34.93 -7.37 -11.77
CA GLY A 319 34.55 -8.47 -12.66
C GLY A 319 33.05 -8.63 -12.91
N GLN A 320 32.26 -7.57 -12.72
CA GLN A 320 30.84 -7.56 -13.04
C GLN A 320 30.63 -7.47 -14.56
N THR A 321 29.49 -7.97 -15.02
CA THR A 321 29.04 -7.83 -16.40
C THR A 321 27.62 -7.31 -16.45
N LEU A 322 27.30 -6.56 -17.50
CA LEU A 322 25.95 -6.07 -17.79
C LEU A 322 25.54 -6.49 -19.20
N ARG A 323 24.29 -6.94 -19.33
CA ARG A 323 23.59 -7.13 -20.59
C ARG A 323 22.23 -6.45 -20.49
N VAL A 324 21.76 -5.83 -21.56
CA VAL A 324 20.43 -5.22 -21.61
C VAL A 324 19.50 -6.09 -22.45
N ARG A 325 18.31 -6.36 -21.94
CA ARG A 325 17.23 -7.04 -22.64
C ARG A 325 16.06 -6.08 -22.87
N VAL A 326 15.54 -6.02 -24.10
CA VAL A 326 14.39 -5.16 -24.47
C VAL A 326 13.38 -5.99 -25.24
N ASN A 327 12.18 -6.16 -24.69
CA ASN A 327 11.07 -6.94 -25.30
C ASN A 327 11.47 -8.30 -25.91
N GLY A 328 12.53 -8.94 -25.37
CA GLY A 328 13.06 -10.23 -25.85
C GLY A 328 14.39 -10.16 -26.62
N TRP A 329 14.75 -9.01 -27.21
CA TRP A 329 16.09 -8.80 -27.76
C TRP A 329 17.12 -8.64 -26.64
N ARG A 330 18.36 -9.07 -26.87
CA ARG A 330 19.47 -8.97 -25.91
C ARG A 330 20.68 -8.30 -26.55
N SER A 331 21.31 -7.37 -25.83
CA SER A 331 22.59 -6.78 -26.21
C SER A 331 23.74 -7.79 -26.06
N PRO A 332 24.91 -7.52 -26.66
CA PRO A 332 26.17 -8.11 -26.22
C PRO A 332 26.43 -7.87 -24.73
N VAL A 333 27.24 -8.73 -24.11
CA VAL A 333 27.69 -8.55 -22.73
C VAL A 333 28.77 -7.47 -22.69
N GLN A 334 28.66 -6.55 -21.75
CA GLN A 334 29.65 -5.50 -21.49
C GLN A 334 30.24 -5.68 -20.09
N ALA A 335 31.53 -5.39 -19.92
CA ALA A 335 32.16 -5.36 -18.60
C ALA A 335 31.69 -4.12 -17.83
N LEU A 336 31.43 -4.26 -16.53
CA LEU A 336 31.07 -3.16 -15.65
C LEU A 336 32.13 -3.01 -14.55
N ALA A 337 32.81 -1.85 -14.51
CA ALA A 337 33.84 -1.55 -13.53
C ALA A 337 33.23 -1.05 -12.20
N PRO A 338 33.93 -1.20 -11.05
CA PRO A 338 33.51 -0.63 -9.77
C PRO A 338 33.76 0.89 -9.68
N THR A 339 33.63 1.60 -10.80
CA THR A 339 33.76 3.05 -10.93
C THR A 339 32.63 3.55 -11.82
N TRP A 340 32.15 4.77 -11.56
CA TRP A 340 31.13 5.38 -12.40
C TRP A 340 31.60 5.48 -13.85
N GLN A 341 30.79 4.96 -14.77
CA GLN A 341 31.04 5.01 -16.19
C GLN A 341 29.72 5.08 -16.97
N MET A 342 29.79 5.65 -18.17
CA MET A 342 28.68 5.64 -19.11
C MET A 342 28.70 4.34 -19.92
N VAL A 343 27.66 3.53 -19.76
CA VAL A 343 27.39 2.37 -20.62
C VAL A 343 26.43 2.79 -21.72
N THR A 344 26.73 2.45 -22.96
CA THR A 344 25.86 2.73 -24.12
C THR A 344 25.42 1.44 -24.79
N VAL A 345 24.15 1.35 -25.16
CA VAL A 345 23.55 0.21 -25.84
C VAL A 345 22.71 0.68 -27.01
N GLU A 346 23.02 0.22 -28.21
CA GLU A 346 22.21 0.42 -29.41
C GLU A 346 21.09 -0.64 -29.45
N ILE A 347 19.84 -0.19 -29.33
CA ILE A 347 18.65 -1.03 -29.36
C ILE A 347 18.05 -0.95 -30.77
N PRO A 348 17.93 -2.07 -31.49
CA PRO A 348 17.40 -2.06 -32.85
C PRO A 348 15.88 -1.80 -32.86
N ALA A 349 15.37 -1.13 -33.89
CA ALA A 349 13.94 -0.81 -34.03
C ALA A 349 13.00 -2.02 -33.84
N ARG A 350 13.39 -3.19 -34.36
CA ARG A 350 12.62 -4.45 -34.20
C ARG A 350 12.46 -4.94 -32.75
N ALA A 351 13.23 -4.40 -31.81
CA ALA A 351 13.17 -4.75 -30.40
C ALA A 351 12.27 -3.79 -29.60
N VAL A 352 11.82 -2.70 -30.22
CA VAL A 352 11.10 -1.62 -29.54
C VAL A 352 9.65 -1.59 -30.02
N SER A 353 8.73 -1.30 -29.10
CA SER A 353 7.34 -0.98 -29.39
C SER A 353 7.07 0.48 -29.06
N ALA A 354 6.10 1.14 -29.70
CA ALA A 354 5.71 2.49 -29.32
C ALA A 354 5.20 2.50 -27.86
N GLY A 355 5.71 3.45 -27.07
CA GLY A 355 5.29 3.62 -25.69
C GLY A 355 6.14 2.80 -24.72
N LEU A 356 5.53 2.22 -23.69
CA LEU A 356 6.28 1.60 -22.60
C LEU A 356 6.93 0.27 -23.04
N ASN A 357 8.24 0.18 -22.85
CA ASN A 357 9.03 -1.01 -23.16
C ASN A 357 9.56 -1.64 -21.88
N ASP A 358 9.64 -2.98 -21.89
CA ASP A 358 10.22 -3.74 -20.80
C ASP A 358 11.73 -3.89 -21.03
N VAL A 359 12.49 -3.10 -20.27
CA VAL A 359 13.96 -3.08 -20.34
C VAL A 359 14.52 -3.75 -19.09
N ILE A 360 15.32 -4.79 -19.24
CA ILE A 360 15.88 -5.53 -18.11
C ILE A 360 17.40 -5.47 -18.16
N LEU A 361 17.99 -4.97 -17.09
CA LEU A 361 19.42 -5.00 -16.84
C LEU A 361 19.77 -6.36 -16.23
N GLU A 362 20.49 -7.18 -17.01
CA GLU A 362 20.95 -8.52 -16.62
C GLU A 362 22.41 -8.43 -16.15
N PHE A 363 22.63 -8.61 -14.85
CA PHE A 363 23.94 -8.59 -14.20
C PHE A 363 24.50 -10.01 -14.01
N GLY A 364 25.83 -10.15 -14.07
CA GLY A 364 26.51 -11.45 -13.99
C GLY A 364 26.55 -12.07 -12.59
N LYS A 365 26.61 -11.25 -11.54
CA LYS A 365 26.71 -11.71 -10.14
C LYS A 365 26.25 -10.67 -9.13
N LEU A 366 26.07 -11.12 -7.89
CA LEU A 366 25.76 -10.30 -6.72
C LEU A 366 26.96 -10.26 -5.77
N TYR A 367 27.09 -9.17 -5.02
CA TYR A 367 28.13 -8.89 -4.05
C TYR A 367 27.48 -8.74 -2.67
N PRO A 368 28.03 -9.37 -1.61
CA PRO A 368 27.47 -9.29 -0.26
C PRO A 368 27.67 -7.89 0.35
N LEU A 369 26.74 -7.49 1.22
CA LEU A 369 26.87 -6.31 2.06
C LEU A 369 27.52 -6.64 3.44
N PRO A 370 28.23 -5.66 4.07
CA PRO A 370 28.60 -4.36 3.51
C PRO A 370 29.63 -4.51 2.37
N LEU A 371 29.70 -3.54 1.46
CA LEU A 371 30.68 -3.59 0.37
C LEU A 371 32.08 -3.33 0.92
N GLU A 372 33.12 -3.85 0.28
CA GLU A 372 34.51 -3.71 0.75
C GLU A 372 34.98 -2.24 0.86
N SER A 373 34.36 -1.34 0.10
CA SER A 373 34.63 0.11 0.12
C SER A 373 33.89 0.86 1.21
N ASP A 374 33.00 0.19 1.95
CA ASP A 374 32.10 0.84 2.88
C ASP A 374 32.78 1.06 4.23
N GLU A 375 32.83 2.33 4.65
CA GLU A 375 33.13 2.69 6.04
C GLU A 375 31.86 2.57 6.89
N THR A 376 32.01 2.76 8.21
CA THR A 376 30.84 3.03 9.06
C THR A 376 30.11 4.29 8.57
N TRP A 377 28.85 4.51 8.97
CA TRP A 377 28.03 5.62 8.46
C TRP A 377 27.41 6.42 9.60
N ALA A 378 27.46 7.75 9.52
CA ALA A 378 26.85 8.61 10.54
C ALA A 378 25.33 8.40 10.64
N ILE A 379 24.82 8.29 11.87
CA ILE A 379 23.38 8.26 12.14
C ILE A 379 22.95 9.69 12.47
N GLY A 380 22.46 10.40 11.46
CA GLY A 380 22.04 11.80 11.59
C GLY A 380 23.10 12.66 12.28
N ALA A 381 22.66 13.43 13.28
CA ALA A 381 23.52 14.26 14.12
C ALA A 381 23.76 13.65 15.52
N THR A 382 23.52 12.35 15.71
CA THR A 382 23.64 11.67 17.02
C THR A 382 25.09 11.53 17.51
N GLY A 383 26.07 11.73 16.64
CA GLY A 383 27.50 11.50 16.92
C GLY A 383 27.92 10.02 16.88
N GLN A 384 26.97 9.10 16.67
CA GLN A 384 27.27 7.67 16.49
C GLN A 384 27.27 7.26 15.02
N ARG A 385 27.93 6.14 14.73
CA ARG A 385 28.01 5.56 13.40
C ARG A 385 27.47 4.14 13.39
N ALA A 386 26.72 3.79 12.35
CA ALA A 386 26.25 2.44 12.10
C ALA A 386 27.39 1.61 11.49
N PRO A 387 27.66 0.39 12.01
CA PRO A 387 28.67 -0.52 11.46
C PRO A 387 28.16 -1.36 10.27
N VAL A 388 26.84 -1.35 10.03
CA VAL A 388 26.16 -2.06 8.95
C VAL A 388 25.10 -1.14 8.35
N PRO A 389 24.68 -1.32 7.09
CA PRO A 389 23.61 -0.52 6.53
C PRO A 389 22.28 -0.88 7.20
N ILE A 390 21.48 0.13 7.50
CA ILE A 390 20.15 0.00 8.12
C ILE A 390 19.17 0.81 7.28
N PHE A 391 18.05 0.19 6.95
CA PHE A 391 16.98 0.84 6.20
C PHE A 391 15.64 0.57 6.88
N VAL A 392 14.83 1.62 7.01
CA VAL A 392 13.52 1.57 7.63
C VAL A 392 12.50 2.11 6.64
N GLU A 393 11.40 1.39 6.45
CA GLU A 393 10.23 1.87 5.70
C GLU A 393 8.97 1.72 6.54
N SER A 394 8.12 2.73 6.44
CA SER A 394 6.86 2.83 7.17
C SER A 394 5.75 3.34 6.26
N ALA A 395 4.58 2.73 6.35
CA ALA A 395 3.39 3.18 5.64
C ALA A 395 2.10 2.78 6.36
N GLY A 396 1.15 3.71 6.42
CA GLY A 396 -0.22 3.41 6.85
C GLY A 396 -1.02 2.61 5.80
N GLU A 397 -2.23 2.17 6.16
CA GLU A 397 -3.02 1.23 5.34
C GLU A 397 -3.19 1.72 3.90
N GLU A 398 -3.47 3.01 3.70
CA GLU A 398 -3.78 3.54 2.38
C GLU A 398 -2.55 3.93 1.55
N SER A 399 -1.36 4.00 2.16
CA SER A 399 -0.11 4.36 1.47
C SER A 399 0.79 3.15 1.21
N GLY A 400 0.62 2.05 1.95
CA GLY A 400 1.47 0.87 1.79
C GLY A 400 1.06 -0.34 2.63
N ASP A 401 0.59 -0.11 3.87
CA ASP A 401 0.26 -1.15 4.85
C ASP A 401 1.45 -2.04 5.22
N PHE A 402 2.54 -1.41 5.68
CA PHE A 402 3.74 -2.14 6.10
C PHE A 402 4.62 -1.34 7.06
N ALA A 403 5.39 -2.08 7.86
CA ALA A 403 6.58 -1.62 8.55
C ALA A 403 7.71 -2.62 8.30
N HIS A 404 8.83 -2.13 7.77
CA HIS A 404 10.00 -2.92 7.47
C HIS A 404 11.25 -2.31 8.09
N ILE A 405 12.14 -3.16 8.59
CA ILE A 405 13.44 -2.76 9.11
C ILE A 405 14.47 -3.75 8.55
N TRP A 406 15.30 -3.30 7.61
CA TRP A 406 16.40 -4.08 7.09
C TRP A 406 17.69 -3.75 7.83
N VAL A 407 18.34 -4.79 8.37
CA VAL A 407 19.68 -4.70 8.96
C VAL A 407 20.62 -5.54 8.11
N ASN A 408 21.62 -4.89 7.51
CA ASN A 408 22.49 -5.50 6.49
C ASN A 408 21.70 -6.18 5.36
N GLY A 409 20.65 -5.50 4.89
CA GLY A 409 19.78 -5.97 3.81
C GLY A 409 18.88 -7.16 4.16
N ARG A 410 18.77 -7.54 5.45
CA ARG A 410 17.84 -8.58 5.92
C ARG A 410 16.71 -7.94 6.70
N ASP A 411 15.48 -8.17 6.27
CA ASP A 411 14.30 -7.70 6.99
C ASP A 411 14.18 -8.44 8.33
N VAL A 412 14.19 -7.69 9.43
CA VAL A 412 14.08 -8.23 10.78
C VAL A 412 12.63 -8.23 11.29
N VAL A 413 11.70 -7.65 10.52
CA VAL A 413 10.26 -7.65 10.83
C VAL A 413 9.57 -8.81 10.12
N THR A 414 9.09 -9.80 10.88
CA THR A 414 8.48 -11.01 10.31
C THR A 414 6.99 -10.86 9.96
N THR A 415 6.31 -9.85 10.51
CA THR A 415 4.87 -9.56 10.29
C THR A 415 4.70 -8.07 9.95
N PRO A 416 4.96 -7.64 8.70
CA PRO A 416 5.08 -6.22 8.38
C PRO A 416 3.77 -5.43 8.47
N ALA A 417 2.60 -6.06 8.36
CA ALA A 417 1.29 -5.40 8.24
C ALA A 417 0.43 -5.42 9.53
N GLU A 418 1.03 -5.60 10.71
CA GLU A 418 0.29 -5.48 11.97
C GLU A 418 0.24 -3.99 12.43
N PRO A 419 -0.83 -3.49 13.05
CA PRO A 419 -0.88 -2.09 13.48
C PRO A 419 0.18 -1.72 14.54
N GLY A 420 0.44 -0.41 14.67
CA GLY A 420 1.32 0.17 15.70
C GLY A 420 2.78 0.31 15.31
N TYR A 421 3.65 0.44 16.32
CA TYR A 421 5.10 0.59 16.16
C TYR A 421 5.82 -0.74 16.24
N VAL A 422 6.84 -0.92 15.39
CA VAL A 422 7.88 -1.95 15.54
C VAL A 422 9.24 -1.28 15.77
N VAL A 423 9.99 -1.82 16.72
CA VAL A 423 11.30 -1.31 17.15
C VAL A 423 12.33 -2.42 17.07
N ALA A 424 13.44 -2.17 16.38
CA ALA A 424 14.62 -3.03 16.37
C ALA A 424 15.78 -2.34 17.11
N VAL A 425 16.46 -3.11 17.97
CA VAL A 425 17.63 -2.66 18.74
C VAL A 425 18.86 -3.35 18.18
N ILE A 426 19.87 -2.54 17.85
CA ILE A 426 21.07 -2.97 17.15
C ILE A 426 22.30 -2.57 17.97
N GLU A 427 23.21 -3.53 18.12
CA GLU A 427 24.49 -3.36 18.81
C GLU A 427 25.42 -2.45 17.97
N PRO A 428 26.04 -1.41 18.57
CA PRO A 428 26.72 -0.36 17.81
C PRO A 428 28.11 -0.72 17.26
N LEU A 429 28.78 -1.77 17.74
CA LEU A 429 30.14 -2.13 17.30
C LEU A 429 30.14 -3.05 16.08
N GLN A 430 29.28 -4.06 16.06
CA GLN A 430 29.19 -5.13 15.08
C GLN A 430 27.89 -5.10 14.28
N GLY A 431 26.88 -4.34 14.72
CA GLY A 431 25.58 -4.27 14.06
C GLY A 431 24.71 -5.50 14.34
N ALA A 432 24.99 -6.22 15.42
CA ALA A 432 24.21 -7.40 15.80
C ALA A 432 22.81 -6.99 16.25
N LEU A 433 21.79 -7.72 15.75
CA LEU A 433 20.41 -7.53 16.18
C LEU A 433 20.24 -8.09 17.60
N GLU A 434 19.77 -7.26 18.53
CA GLU A 434 19.57 -7.66 19.93
C GLU A 434 18.11 -7.92 20.27
N ALA A 435 17.22 -7.11 19.71
CA ALA A 435 15.78 -7.25 19.93
C ALA A 435 14.99 -6.70 18.75
N VAL A 436 13.82 -7.31 18.52
CA VAL A 436 12.71 -6.73 17.75
C VAL A 436 11.47 -6.81 18.63
N ARG A 437 10.74 -5.71 18.78
CA ARG A 437 9.52 -5.62 19.59
C ARG A 437 8.45 -4.85 18.85
N ARG A 438 7.19 -5.26 19.01
CA ARG A 438 6.03 -4.57 18.46
C ARG A 438 5.15 -4.04 19.59
N PHE A 439 4.53 -2.90 19.33
CA PHE A 439 3.64 -2.19 20.24
C PHE A 439 2.40 -1.77 19.44
N ASP A 440 1.29 -2.48 19.64
CA ASP A 440 0.02 -2.21 18.97
C ASP A 440 -0.64 -0.95 19.55
N THR A 441 -0.19 0.22 19.10
CA THR A 441 -0.74 1.52 19.49
C THR A 441 -2.04 1.87 18.76
N LEU A 442 -2.72 0.87 18.17
CA LEU A 442 -4.09 0.98 17.68
C LEU A 442 -5.07 0.35 18.69
N ALA A 443 -4.86 -0.92 19.05
CA ALA A 443 -5.84 -1.70 19.79
C ALA A 443 -5.48 -1.94 21.27
N ASP A 444 -4.20 -1.88 21.65
CA ASP A 444 -3.76 -2.12 23.02
C ASP A 444 -3.55 -0.79 23.77
N PRO A 445 -4.40 -0.45 24.77
CA PRO A 445 -4.27 0.81 25.51
C PRO A 445 -3.00 0.88 26.37
N THR A 446 -2.30 -0.23 26.60
CA THR A 446 -1.04 -0.28 27.35
C THR A 446 0.20 -0.15 26.46
N ALA A 447 0.05 -0.30 25.13
CA ALA A 447 1.16 -0.34 24.19
C ALA A 447 2.02 0.93 24.19
N SER A 448 1.40 2.12 24.37
CA SER A 448 2.15 3.38 24.49
C SER A 448 3.13 3.35 25.67
N SER A 449 2.63 3.00 26.86
CA SER A 449 3.47 2.92 28.07
C SER A 449 4.54 1.83 27.98
N ALA A 450 4.22 0.71 27.31
CA ALA A 450 5.15 -0.39 27.08
C ALA A 450 6.27 0.02 26.10
N LEU A 451 5.93 0.75 25.03
CA LEU A 451 6.90 1.33 24.09
C LEU A 451 7.85 2.29 24.81
N ALA A 452 7.28 3.19 25.63
CA ALA A 452 8.06 4.15 26.41
C ALA A 452 9.04 3.46 27.36
N ALA A 453 8.54 2.51 28.16
CA ALA A 453 9.36 1.74 29.10
C ALA A 453 10.46 0.92 28.39
N PHE A 454 10.15 0.36 27.21
CA PHE A 454 11.12 -0.40 26.42
C PHE A 454 12.28 0.49 25.97
N ILE A 455 11.99 1.65 25.38
CA ILE A 455 13.03 2.57 24.90
C ILE A 455 13.85 3.15 26.06
N GLN A 456 13.20 3.59 27.13
CA GLN A 456 13.87 4.16 28.30
C GLN A 456 14.75 3.14 29.05
N GLY A 457 14.44 1.84 28.92
CA GLY A 457 15.23 0.75 29.48
C GLY A 457 16.48 0.40 28.66
N LEU A 458 16.68 1.00 27.48
CA LEU A 458 17.84 0.69 26.64
C LEU A 458 19.12 1.33 27.19
N PRO A 459 20.26 0.62 27.17
CA PRO A 459 21.55 1.23 27.43
C PRO A 459 21.82 2.38 26.45
N ALA A 460 22.44 3.46 26.94
CA ALA A 460 22.84 4.58 26.10
C ALA A 460 23.80 4.13 24.98
N GLY A 461 23.67 4.71 23.79
CA GLY A 461 24.48 4.38 22.61
C GLY A 461 24.03 3.13 21.85
N ARG A 462 22.88 2.54 22.18
CA ARG A 462 22.23 1.53 21.32
C ARG A 462 21.64 2.19 20.08
N ILE A 463 21.83 1.56 18.93
CA ILE A 463 21.18 1.99 17.69
C ILE A 463 19.73 1.47 17.73
N VAL A 464 18.76 2.34 17.43
CA VAL A 464 17.34 2.02 17.48
C VAL A 464 16.68 2.38 16.14
N ALA A 465 16.09 1.38 15.49
CA ALA A 465 15.32 1.56 14.26
C ALA A 465 13.83 1.38 14.55
N VAL A 466 12.98 2.28 14.08
CA VAL A 466 11.53 2.31 14.40
C VAL A 466 10.71 2.55 13.14
N ALA A 467 9.68 1.73 12.92
CA ALA A 467 8.69 1.94 11.86
C ALA A 467 7.26 1.85 12.43
N ALA A 468 6.35 2.66 11.90
CA ALA A 468 4.91 2.51 12.09
C ALA A 468 4.27 1.71 10.95
N ALA A 469 3.24 0.91 11.23
CA ALA A 469 2.44 0.18 10.24
C ALA A 469 0.95 0.40 10.48
N ASP A 470 0.18 0.44 9.38
CA ASP A 470 -1.26 0.74 9.36
C ASP A 470 -1.60 2.01 10.13
N GLU A 471 -1.84 1.89 11.44
CA GLU A 471 -2.27 2.93 12.35
C GLU A 471 -1.41 2.83 13.62
N ALA A 472 -0.77 3.93 14.02
CA ALA A 472 0.05 3.98 15.21
C ALA A 472 -0.24 5.17 16.13
N SER A 473 -1.27 5.97 15.85
CA SER A 473 -1.57 7.24 16.51
C SER A 473 -2.72 7.19 17.51
N LEU A 474 -3.67 6.27 17.37
CA LEU A 474 -4.94 6.35 18.11
C LEU A 474 -4.81 6.08 19.61
N ALA A 475 -3.98 5.10 19.99
CA ALA A 475 -3.64 4.82 21.39
C ALA A 475 -2.23 5.32 21.76
N LEU A 476 -1.62 6.19 20.93
CA LEU A 476 -0.31 6.77 21.21
C LEU A 476 -0.43 7.88 22.26
N GLY A 477 0.37 7.77 23.31
CA GLY A 477 0.46 8.75 24.39
C GLY A 477 1.72 9.60 24.32
N ALA A 478 1.71 10.70 25.07
CA ALA A 478 2.83 11.63 25.18
C ALA A 478 4.09 10.99 25.78
N ASP A 479 3.95 9.92 26.55
CA ASP A 479 5.04 9.13 27.13
C ASP A 479 5.86 8.40 26.05
N ALA A 480 5.19 7.73 25.11
CA ALA A 480 5.84 7.09 23.97
C ALA A 480 6.48 8.12 23.04
N VAL A 481 5.82 9.26 22.79
CA VAL A 481 6.40 10.35 22.00
C VAL A 481 7.66 10.91 22.66
N ALA A 482 7.64 11.09 23.99
CA ALA A 482 8.84 11.49 24.74
C ALA A 482 9.96 10.44 24.64
N ALA A 483 9.63 9.15 24.72
CA ALA A 483 10.63 8.10 24.56
C ALA A 483 11.21 8.03 23.14
N LEU A 484 10.42 8.26 22.09
CA LEU A 484 10.94 8.40 20.72
C LEU A 484 11.88 9.61 20.59
N ARG A 485 11.62 10.69 21.33
CA ARG A 485 12.54 11.83 21.42
C ARG A 485 13.86 11.48 22.12
N ASP A 486 13.87 10.54 23.06
CA ASP A 486 15.08 10.04 23.73
C ASP A 486 15.99 9.20 22.81
N ILE A 487 15.51 8.81 21.62
CA ILE A 487 16.34 8.22 20.56
C ILE A 487 16.71 9.22 19.46
N GLY A 488 16.33 10.49 19.65
CA GLY A 488 16.63 11.60 18.75
C GLY A 488 15.56 11.93 17.70
N ALA A 489 14.37 11.32 17.76
CA ALA A 489 13.26 11.73 16.89
C ALA A 489 12.73 13.13 17.27
N ALA A 490 12.08 13.82 16.34
CA ALA A 490 11.42 15.10 16.52
C ALA A 490 9.91 15.05 16.27
N GLY A 491 9.47 14.10 15.44
CA GLY A 491 8.10 13.90 14.99
C GLY A 491 7.16 13.44 16.10
N ASP A 492 5.88 13.72 15.87
CA ASP A 492 4.78 13.35 16.76
C ASP A 492 3.64 12.80 15.90
N LEU A 493 3.32 11.52 16.07
CA LEU A 493 2.22 10.88 15.36
C LEU A 493 0.87 11.06 16.06
N MET A 494 0.77 11.58 17.29
CA MET A 494 -0.52 11.72 17.96
C MET A 494 -1.50 12.53 17.10
N GLY A 495 -2.69 11.99 16.84
CA GLY A 495 -3.71 12.60 15.97
C GLY A 495 -3.39 12.57 14.47
N HIS A 496 -2.32 11.89 14.04
CA HIS A 496 -1.92 11.73 12.64
C HIS A 496 -2.30 10.32 12.16
N PHE A 497 -3.62 10.09 12.06
CA PHE A 497 -4.19 8.80 11.69
C PHE A 497 -3.55 8.22 10.42
N ARG A 498 -2.93 7.05 10.55
CA ARG A 498 -2.28 6.28 9.45
C ARG A 498 -1.17 6.97 8.69
N TRP A 499 -0.47 7.88 9.35
CA TRP A 499 0.75 8.43 8.78
C TRP A 499 1.92 7.45 8.94
N GLY A 500 2.84 7.48 7.97
CA GLY A 500 4.09 6.77 8.09
C GLY A 500 5.06 7.51 9.01
N HIS A 501 5.85 6.76 9.77
CA HIS A 501 6.93 7.28 10.62
C HIS A 501 8.09 6.27 10.65
N ALA A 502 9.23 6.67 10.09
CA ALA A 502 10.46 5.88 10.03
C ALA A 502 11.58 6.62 10.77
N ILE A 503 12.25 5.96 11.70
CA ILE A 503 13.35 6.54 12.51
C ILE A 503 14.54 5.59 12.52
N ILE A 504 15.75 6.15 12.39
CA ILE A 504 17.00 5.50 12.79
C ILE A 504 17.70 6.46 13.76
N GLY A 505 17.65 6.11 15.04
CA GLY A 505 18.13 6.92 16.15
C GLY A 505 19.11 6.18 17.04
N VAL A 506 19.47 6.83 18.14
CA VAL A 506 20.41 6.31 19.14
C VAL A 506 19.87 6.59 20.53
N ALA A 507 19.79 5.59 21.39
CA ALA A 507 19.37 5.75 22.77
C ALA A 507 20.27 6.79 23.50
N GLY A 508 19.65 7.88 23.98
CA GLY A 508 20.31 9.01 24.61
C GLY A 508 20.64 10.18 23.67
N ALA A 509 20.25 10.12 22.40
CA ALA A 509 20.39 11.24 21.48
C ALA A 509 19.37 12.36 21.77
N ALA A 510 19.75 13.60 21.50
CA ALA A 510 18.85 14.74 21.65
C ALA A 510 17.80 14.78 20.53
N PRO A 511 16.59 15.31 20.79
CA PRO A 511 15.52 15.37 19.80
C PRO A 511 15.96 16.09 18.51
N GLY A 512 15.60 15.52 17.36
CA GLY A 512 15.99 16.01 16.03
C GLY A 512 17.39 15.58 15.57
N GLN A 513 18.12 14.76 16.34
CA GLN A 513 19.41 14.22 15.91
C GLN A 513 19.30 12.92 15.11
N ALA A 514 18.20 12.18 15.21
CA ALA A 514 17.99 10.94 14.48
C ALA A 514 17.80 11.18 12.98
N LEU A 515 18.03 10.14 12.18
CA LEU A 515 17.48 10.10 10.83
C LEU A 515 15.99 9.80 10.94
N GLU A 516 15.16 10.59 10.30
CA GLU A 516 13.71 10.54 10.52
C GLU A 516 12.94 10.98 9.29
N ALA A 517 11.80 10.32 9.05
CA ALA A 517 10.82 10.76 8.07
C ALA A 517 9.40 10.49 8.60
N LEU A 518 8.53 11.49 8.51
CA LEU A 518 7.12 11.43 8.90
C LEU A 518 6.25 12.05 7.81
N GLY A 519 5.22 11.33 7.35
CA GLY A 519 4.45 11.77 6.18
C GLY A 519 3.10 11.10 5.99
N ALA A 520 2.23 11.80 5.26
CA ALA A 520 0.80 11.46 5.14
C ALA A 520 0.40 10.79 3.82
N LEU A 521 1.16 11.04 2.74
CA LEU A 521 0.71 10.71 1.38
C LEU A 521 1.32 9.41 0.85
N GLN A 522 2.61 9.22 1.12
CA GLN A 522 3.43 8.15 0.57
C GLN A 522 4.09 7.40 1.72
N PRO A 523 4.52 6.14 1.50
CA PRO A 523 5.48 5.49 2.37
C PRO A 523 6.67 6.41 2.64
N VAL A 524 7.13 6.42 3.88
CA VAL A 524 8.32 7.16 4.31
C VAL A 524 9.44 6.21 4.66
N GLY A 525 10.68 6.68 4.59
CA GLY A 525 11.81 5.88 4.97
C GLY A 525 12.98 6.69 5.52
N ALA A 526 13.84 6.01 6.26
CA ALA A 526 15.12 6.50 6.75
C ALA A 526 16.17 5.42 6.47
N ALA A 527 17.37 5.81 6.02
CA ALA A 527 18.45 4.85 5.83
C ALA A 527 19.81 5.43 6.20
N VAL A 528 20.69 4.53 6.62
CA VAL A 528 22.11 4.77 6.85
C VAL A 528 22.88 3.67 6.12
N GLY A 529 23.91 4.04 5.37
CA GLY A 529 24.66 3.11 4.52
C GLY A 529 23.92 2.61 3.28
N GLY A 530 22.76 3.18 2.96
CA GLY A 530 21.95 2.91 1.77
C GLY A 530 20.64 2.19 2.07
N ALA A 531 19.65 2.40 1.20
CA ALA A 531 18.30 1.86 1.37
C ALA A 531 18.18 0.42 0.83
N TRP A 532 18.95 -0.52 1.38
CA TRP A 532 19.02 -1.88 0.87
C TRP A 532 17.97 -2.80 1.50
N ARG A 533 17.23 -3.53 0.67
CA ARG A 533 16.26 -4.57 1.03
C ARG A 533 16.77 -6.00 0.82
N SER A 534 18.00 -6.14 0.30
CA SER A 534 18.69 -7.40 0.04
C SER A 534 20.08 -7.41 0.64
N PRO A 535 20.58 -8.55 1.18
CA PRO A 535 21.94 -8.63 1.71
C PRO A 535 23.01 -8.69 0.62
N GLN A 536 22.61 -8.63 -0.66
CA GLN A 536 23.52 -8.65 -1.80
C GLN A 536 23.01 -7.80 -2.95
N VAL A 537 23.94 -7.19 -3.69
CA VAL A 537 23.65 -6.23 -4.76
C VAL A 537 24.55 -6.41 -5.98
N ALA A 538 24.12 -5.94 -7.14
CA ALA A 538 24.84 -6.11 -8.40
C ALA A 538 25.62 -4.85 -8.82
N ALA A 539 24.95 -3.71 -8.86
CA ALA A 539 25.43 -2.46 -9.45
C ALA A 539 24.57 -1.28 -9.02
N ALA A 540 25.13 -0.08 -9.08
CA ALA A 540 24.42 1.18 -8.91
C ALA A 540 24.17 1.82 -10.27
N VAL A 541 23.03 2.51 -10.42
CA VAL A 541 22.68 3.33 -11.58
C VAL A 541 22.16 4.67 -11.05
N ARG A 542 22.64 5.78 -11.60
CA ARG A 542 22.17 7.11 -11.21
C ARG A 542 21.35 7.81 -12.29
N ARG A 543 21.71 7.59 -13.56
CA ARG A 543 21.01 8.20 -14.69
C ARG A 543 20.75 7.19 -15.79
N VAL A 544 19.61 7.36 -16.46
CA VAL A 544 19.24 6.60 -17.65
C VAL A 544 18.74 7.55 -18.72
N GLY A 545 19.34 7.48 -19.91
CA GLY A 545 18.94 8.27 -21.06
C GLY A 545 18.58 7.38 -22.24
N TRP A 546 17.65 7.82 -23.07
CA TRP A 546 17.35 7.14 -24.33
C TRP A 546 16.97 8.16 -25.39
N LEU A 547 17.52 7.96 -26.59
CA LEU A 547 17.31 8.80 -27.75
C LEU A 547 16.93 7.92 -28.94
N ALA A 548 16.02 8.42 -29.78
CA ALA A 548 15.87 7.88 -31.12
C ALA A 548 17.24 7.97 -31.86
N PRO A 549 17.58 6.99 -32.69
CA PRO A 549 18.90 6.88 -33.33
C PRO A 549 19.24 8.05 -34.25
#